data_AF-A0A933HZ25-F1
#
_entry.id   AF-A0A933HZ25-F1
#
_cell.length_a   1.000
_cell.length_b   1.000
_cell.length_c   1.000
_cell.angle_alpha   90.00
_cell.angle_beta   90.00
_cell.angle_gamma   90.00
#
_symmetry.space_group_name_H-M   'P 1'
#
loop_
_entity.id
_entity.type
_entity.pdbx_description
1 polymer ?
#
loop_
_entity_poly.entity_id
_entity_poly.type
_entity_poly.pdbx_seq_one_letter_code
_entity_poly.pdbx_strand_id
1 'polypeptide(L)'
;MQSLGIRHALVGGWAAVAWGVVRTTRDIDLLADIPATARRAAAADLQKAGFGSEWRGLGDLSDPIPLLLRLTPQAAGAPSVDIIEDARGILRVQGDKLDQTLLADACRARGVLSALKAIRRKP
;
A
#
# COMPACT_ATOMS: atom_id res chain seq x y z
N MET A 1 -8.90 -9.84 -4.42
CA MET A 1 -10.17 -9.31 -3.86
C MET A 1 -11.26 -9.19 -4.92
N GLN A 2 -11.02 -8.53 -6.07
CA GLN A 2 -11.97 -8.48 -7.18
C GLN A 2 -12.38 -9.86 -7.70
N SER A 3 -11.42 -10.77 -7.90
CA SER A 3 -11.68 -12.17 -8.29
C SER A 3 -12.49 -12.98 -7.27
N LEU A 4 -12.62 -12.48 -6.04
CA LEU A 4 -13.38 -13.09 -4.95
C LEU A 4 -14.74 -12.41 -4.72
N GLY A 5 -15.10 -11.41 -5.54
CA GLY A 5 -16.35 -10.65 -5.39
C GLY A 5 -16.43 -9.80 -4.11
N ILE A 6 -15.31 -9.60 -3.40
CA ILE A 6 -15.30 -8.86 -2.15
C ILE A 6 -15.24 -7.36 -2.44
N ARG A 7 -16.22 -6.60 -1.94
CA ARG A 7 -16.20 -5.14 -1.98
C ARG A 7 -15.08 -4.61 -1.09
N HIS A 8 -14.21 -3.80 -1.67
CA HIS A 8 -13.07 -3.24 -0.97
C HIS A 8 -12.67 -1.88 -1.51
N ALA A 9 -11.97 -1.10 -0.70
CA ALA A 9 -11.33 0.15 -1.08
C ALA A 9 -9.93 0.24 -0.47
N LEU A 10 -8.96 0.72 -1.25
CA LEU A 10 -7.62 1.02 -0.76
C LEU A 10 -7.66 2.31 0.06
N VAL A 11 -7.12 2.27 1.28
CA VAL A 11 -7.03 3.43 2.18
C VAL A 11 -5.60 3.56 2.74
N GLY A 12 -5.40 4.48 3.68
CA GLY A 12 -4.11 4.62 4.37
C GLY A 12 -2.99 5.18 3.50
N GLY A 13 -1.75 4.76 3.79
CA GLY A 13 -0.55 5.31 3.17
C GLY A 13 -0.52 5.15 1.66
N TRP A 14 -0.88 3.98 1.15
CA TRP A 14 -0.91 3.70 -0.29
C TRP A 14 -1.96 4.51 -1.05
N ALA A 15 -3.14 4.72 -0.46
CA ALA A 15 -4.13 5.61 -1.05
C ALA A 15 -3.60 7.05 -1.14
N ALA A 16 -2.96 7.54 -0.08
CA ALA A 16 -2.35 8.87 -0.09
C ALA A 16 -1.27 9.00 -1.19
N VAL A 17 -0.43 7.97 -1.38
CA VAL A 17 0.57 7.93 -2.45
C VAL A 17 -0.08 7.92 -3.84
N ALA A 18 -1.19 7.20 -4.02
CA ALA A 18 -1.94 7.21 -5.28
C ALA A 18 -2.49 8.61 -5.65
N TRP A 19 -2.70 9.47 -4.65
CA TRP A 19 -3.09 10.87 -4.81
C TRP A 19 -1.90 11.86 -4.75
N GLY A 20 -0.68 11.34 -4.85
CA GLY A 20 0.55 12.15 -4.94
C GLY A 20 1.12 12.66 -3.62
N VAL A 21 0.61 12.18 -2.49
CA VAL A 21 1.16 12.48 -1.17
C VAL A 21 2.36 11.58 -0.89
N VAL A 22 3.54 12.17 -0.73
CA VAL A 22 4.77 11.42 -0.39
C VAL A 22 4.71 10.94 1.06
N ARG A 23 4.58 9.63 1.26
CA ARG A 23 4.58 8.98 2.58
C ARG A 23 5.27 7.63 2.53
N THR A 24 5.94 7.27 3.62
CA THR A 24 6.42 5.91 3.83
C THR A 24 5.35 5.08 4.54
N THR A 25 5.02 3.92 4.00
CA THR A 25 4.11 2.93 4.59
C THR A 25 4.70 1.54 4.34
N ARG A 26 4.48 0.61 5.26
CA ARG A 26 4.96 -0.79 5.18
C ARG A 26 3.82 -1.80 5.03
N ASP A 27 2.60 -1.30 5.19
CA ASP A 27 1.35 -2.00 5.26
C ASP A 27 0.44 -1.56 4.11
N ILE A 28 -0.49 -2.43 3.73
CA ILE A 28 -1.58 -2.10 2.81
C ILE A 28 -2.86 -2.10 3.63
N ASP A 29 -3.49 -0.94 3.73
CA ASP A 29 -4.75 -0.79 4.45
C ASP A 29 -5.93 -0.86 3.47
N LEU A 30 -6.86 -1.76 3.73
CA LEU A 30 -8.08 -1.95 2.95
C LEU A 30 -9.31 -1.75 3.83
N LEU A 31 -10.31 -1.00 3.36
CA LEU A 31 -11.68 -1.19 3.82
C LEU A 31 -12.23 -2.39 3.07
N ALA A 32 -12.58 -3.47 3.77
CA ALA A 32 -13.06 -4.68 3.12
C ALA A 32 -14.33 -5.20 3.78
N ASP A 33 -15.39 -5.33 3.01
CA ASP A 33 -16.67 -5.88 3.46
C ASP A 33 -16.62 -7.42 3.40
N ILE A 34 -15.83 -8.00 4.31
CA ILE A 34 -15.72 -9.45 4.50
C ILE A 34 -16.59 -9.86 5.70
N PRO A 35 -17.59 -10.73 5.49
CA PRO A 35 -18.38 -11.30 6.58
C PRO A 35 -17.47 -11.94 7.64
N ALA A 36 -17.79 -11.77 8.93
CA ALA A 36 -16.98 -12.31 10.02
C ALA A 36 -16.69 -13.82 9.87
N THR A 37 -17.67 -14.57 9.35
CA THR A 37 -17.58 -16.01 9.06
C THR A 37 -16.53 -16.35 7.99
N ALA A 38 -16.26 -15.45 7.05
CA ALA A 38 -15.32 -15.65 5.96
C ALA A 38 -13.90 -15.13 6.26
N ARG A 39 -13.71 -14.34 7.34
CA ARG A 39 -12.41 -13.71 7.65
C ARG A 39 -11.30 -14.73 7.87
N ARG A 40 -11.58 -15.86 8.53
CA ARG A 40 -10.57 -16.90 8.78
C ARG A 40 -10.08 -17.56 7.48
N ALA A 41 -11.00 -17.85 6.55
CA ALA A 41 -10.65 -18.39 5.25
C ALA A 41 -9.86 -17.38 4.41
N ALA A 42 -10.32 -16.12 4.38
CA ALA A 42 -9.60 -15.03 3.73
C ALA A 42 -8.19 -14.83 4.29
N ALA A 43 -8.01 -14.94 5.62
CA ALA A 43 -6.71 -14.84 6.27
C ALA A 43 -5.75 -15.94 5.80
N ALA A 44 -6.24 -17.18 5.71
CA ALA A 44 -5.45 -18.31 5.23
C ALA A 44 -5.04 -18.14 3.76
N ASP A 45 -5.92 -17.61 2.92
CA ASP A 45 -5.60 -17.38 1.51
C ASP A 45 -4.63 -16.21 1.32
N LEU A 46 -4.78 -15.13 2.09
CA LEU A 46 -3.82 -14.03 2.13
C LEU A 46 -2.44 -14.50 2.63
N GLN A 47 -2.42 -15.38 3.63
CA GLN A 47 -1.19 -15.99 4.12
C GLN A 47 -0.49 -16.83 3.05
N LYS A 48 -1.22 -17.65 2.30
CA LYS A 48 -0.67 -18.39 1.14
C LYS A 48 -0.12 -17.46 0.06
N ALA A 49 -0.72 -16.29 -0.09
CA ALA A 49 -0.25 -15.24 -0.99
C ALA A 49 0.93 -14.42 -0.44
N GLY A 50 1.46 -14.76 0.75
CA GLY A 50 2.63 -14.10 1.34
C GLY A 50 2.32 -12.88 2.20
N PHE A 51 1.06 -12.68 2.61
CA PHE A 51 0.64 -11.55 3.44
C PHE A 51 0.19 -11.99 4.83
N GLY A 52 0.71 -11.32 5.86
CA GLY A 52 0.03 -11.26 7.16
C GLY A 52 -1.24 -10.42 7.03
N SER A 53 -2.30 -10.80 7.75
CA SER A 53 -3.56 -10.06 7.75
C SER A 53 -4.04 -9.79 9.18
N GLU A 54 -4.42 -8.55 9.46
CA GLU A 54 -4.99 -8.10 10.72
C GLU A 54 -6.32 -7.39 10.41
N TRP A 55 -7.43 -7.92 10.92
CA TRP A 55 -8.70 -7.18 10.93
C TRP A 55 -8.74 -6.35 12.20
N ARG A 56 -8.81 -5.03 12.04
CA ARG A 56 -9.08 -4.16 13.18
C ARG A 56 -10.54 -4.31 13.58
N GLY A 57 -10.81 -4.09 14.87
CA GLY A 57 -12.13 -4.27 15.47
C GLY A 57 -13.19 -3.32 14.89
N LEU A 58 -14.29 -3.13 15.63
CA LEU A 58 -15.36 -2.17 15.27
C LEU A 58 -14.93 -0.69 15.35
N GLY A 59 -13.64 -0.46 15.57
CA GLY A 59 -13.05 0.81 15.92
C GLY A 59 -13.28 1.18 17.38
N ASP A 60 -12.37 1.99 17.92
CA ASP A 60 -12.54 2.67 19.19
C ASP A 60 -12.18 4.15 19.02
N LEU A 61 -12.18 4.94 20.11
CA LEU A 61 -11.84 6.36 20.04
C LEU A 61 -10.41 6.63 19.55
N SER A 62 -9.53 5.63 19.56
CA SER A 62 -8.14 5.72 19.10
C SER A 62 -7.93 5.21 17.67
N ASP A 63 -8.79 4.32 17.17
CA ASP A 63 -8.76 3.81 15.80
C ASP A 63 -10.20 3.67 15.26
N PRO A 64 -10.82 4.77 14.79
CA PRO A 64 -12.27 4.82 14.57
C PRO A 64 -12.72 4.20 13.24
N ILE A 65 -11.84 3.49 12.51
CA ILE A 65 -12.14 2.98 11.17
C ILE A 65 -12.63 1.52 11.29
N PRO A 66 -13.95 1.25 11.32
CA PRO A 66 -14.44 -0.11 11.31
C PRO A 66 -14.09 -0.80 9.99
N LEU A 67 -13.91 -2.12 10.03
CA LEU A 67 -13.67 -2.97 8.86
C LEU A 67 -12.32 -2.76 8.17
N LEU A 68 -11.35 -2.14 8.86
CA LEU A 68 -10.00 -2.02 8.37
C LEU A 68 -9.30 -3.38 8.38
N LEU A 69 -8.92 -3.84 7.19
CA LEU A 69 -8.04 -4.97 6.96
C LEU A 69 -6.65 -4.43 6.64
N ARG A 70 -5.69 -4.68 7.54
CA ARG A 70 -4.29 -4.40 7.31
C ARG A 70 -3.59 -5.63 6.77
N LEU A 71 -2.86 -5.46 5.66
CA LEU A 71 -2.01 -6.46 5.09
C LEU A 71 -0.55 -6.08 5.27
N THR A 72 0.27 -7.01 5.74
CA THR A 72 1.71 -6.81 5.91
C THR A 72 2.45 -7.85 5.07
N PRO A 73 3.32 -7.46 4.12
CA PRO A 73 4.14 -8.42 3.39
C PRO A 73 5.02 -9.23 4.35
N GLN A 74 5.07 -10.56 4.20
CA GLN A 74 5.86 -11.43 5.11
C GLN A 74 7.35 -11.50 4.74
N ALA A 75 7.77 -10.96 3.60
CA ALA A 75 9.16 -10.97 3.19
C ALA A 75 9.99 -9.96 4.00
N ALA A 76 10.71 -10.45 5.01
CA ALA A 76 11.77 -9.72 5.67
C ALA A 76 12.97 -9.57 4.70
N GLY A 77 13.27 -8.34 4.27
CA GLY A 77 14.59 -8.00 3.73
C GLY A 77 14.67 -7.45 2.31
N ALA A 78 13.57 -7.37 1.57
CA ALA A 78 13.55 -6.65 0.29
C ALA A 78 12.35 -5.70 0.27
N PRO A 79 12.47 -4.45 -0.22
CA PRO A 79 11.29 -3.76 -0.70
C PRO A 79 10.64 -4.71 -1.71
N SER A 80 9.44 -5.20 -1.41
CA SER A 80 8.73 -6.12 -2.29
C SER A 80 8.72 -5.49 -3.67
N VAL A 81 9.08 -6.26 -4.68
CA VAL A 81 9.21 -5.83 -6.08
C VAL A 81 7.97 -5.04 -6.54
N ASP A 82 6.82 -5.30 -5.94
CA ASP A 82 5.56 -4.56 -6.11
C ASP A 82 5.64 -3.08 -5.70
N ILE A 83 6.40 -2.69 -4.67
CA ILE A 83 6.52 -1.27 -4.25
C ILE A 83 7.26 -0.46 -5.31
N ILE A 84 8.25 -1.05 -5.97
CA ILE A 84 9.02 -0.39 -7.02
C ILE A 84 8.18 -0.30 -8.30
N GLU A 85 7.50 -1.38 -8.68
CA GLU A 85 6.60 -1.38 -9.83
C GLU A 85 5.35 -0.52 -9.62
N ASP A 86 4.83 -0.43 -8.39
CA ASP A 86 3.74 0.48 -8.01
C ASP A 86 4.22 1.92 -7.99
N ALA A 87 5.40 2.21 -7.43
CA ALA A 87 5.99 3.55 -7.50
C ALA A 87 6.24 3.97 -8.95
N ARG A 88 6.67 3.04 -9.82
CA ARG A 88 6.77 3.24 -11.27
C ARG A 88 5.41 3.50 -11.89
N GLY A 89 4.39 2.72 -11.57
CA GLY A 89 3.03 2.86 -12.07
C GLY A 89 2.42 4.21 -11.69
N ILE A 90 2.59 4.62 -10.43
CA ILE A 90 2.13 5.91 -9.91
C ILE A 90 2.87 7.05 -10.59
N LEU A 91 4.21 6.99 -10.70
CA LEU A 91 4.98 8.00 -11.43
C LEU A 91 4.64 8.04 -12.92
N ARG A 92 4.28 6.90 -13.54
CA ARG A 92 3.88 6.84 -14.93
C ARG A 92 2.52 7.52 -15.16
N VAL A 93 1.57 7.34 -14.25
CA VAL A 93 0.18 7.82 -14.42
C VAL A 93 0.00 9.23 -13.88
N GLN A 94 0.66 9.56 -12.77
CA GLN A 94 0.47 10.79 -12.02
C GLN A 94 1.73 11.66 -11.96
N GLY A 95 2.85 11.25 -12.59
CA GLY A 95 4.14 11.93 -12.49
C GLY A 95 4.05 13.43 -12.76
N ASP A 96 3.35 13.83 -13.81
CA ASP A 96 3.20 15.25 -14.19
C ASP A 96 2.34 16.07 -13.22
N LYS A 97 1.59 15.40 -12.33
CA LYS A 97 0.78 16.02 -11.27
C LYS A 97 1.53 16.12 -9.94
N LEU A 98 2.69 15.51 -9.82
CA LEU A 98 3.53 15.61 -8.63
C LEU A 98 4.44 16.83 -8.74
N ASP A 99 4.60 17.56 -7.64
CA ASP A 99 5.67 18.56 -7.54
C ASP A 99 7.03 17.84 -7.59
N GLN A 100 7.71 18.00 -8.72
CA GLN A 100 8.96 17.31 -9.03
C GLN A 100 10.11 17.79 -8.15
N THR A 101 10.09 19.06 -7.77
CA THR A 101 11.11 19.69 -6.94
C THR A 101 10.98 19.17 -5.53
N LEU A 102 9.76 19.21 -4.98
CA LEU A 102 9.47 18.69 -3.65
C LEU A 102 9.79 17.19 -3.54
N LEU A 103 9.42 16.40 -4.55
CA LEU A 103 9.73 14.96 -4.61
C LEU A 103 11.25 14.71 -4.64
N ALA A 104 12.00 15.46 -5.46
CA ALA A 104 13.45 15.31 -5.55
C ALA A 104 14.15 15.69 -4.24
N ASP A 105 13.73 16.77 -3.60
CA ASP A 105 14.29 17.23 -2.32
C ASP A 105 13.98 16.25 -1.19
N ALA A 106 12.74 15.73 -1.15
CA ALA A 106 12.34 14.69 -0.20
C ALA A 106 13.16 13.39 -0.38
N CYS A 107 13.46 12.99 -1.61
CA CYS A 107 14.32 11.85 -1.91
C CYS A 107 15.79 12.12 -1.56
N ARG A 108 16.30 13.34 -1.76
CA ARG A 108 17.66 13.74 -1.39
C ARG A 108 17.86 13.69 0.12
N ALA A 109 16.93 14.25 0.89
CA ALA A 109 16.97 14.26 2.35
C ALA A 109 16.98 12.84 2.96
N ARG A 110 16.47 11.84 2.22
CA ARG A 110 16.40 10.44 2.64
C ARG A 110 17.49 9.55 2.03
N GLY A 111 18.41 10.12 1.23
CA GLY A 111 19.48 9.35 0.57
C GLY A 111 19.02 8.39 -0.53
N VAL A 112 17.79 8.54 -1.05
CA VAL A 112 17.18 7.62 -2.03
C VAL A 112 17.01 8.23 -3.43
N LEU A 113 17.68 9.34 -3.72
CA LEU A 113 17.57 10.02 -5.01
C LEU A 113 18.01 9.14 -6.20
N SER A 114 18.98 8.24 -5.99
CA SER A 114 19.39 7.25 -6.99
C SER A 114 18.26 6.26 -7.32
N ALA A 115 17.47 5.85 -6.33
CA ALA A 115 16.31 4.97 -6.53
C ALA A 115 15.22 5.68 -7.35
N LEU A 116 14.91 6.95 -7.07
CA LEU A 116 13.98 7.74 -7.88
C LEU A 116 14.42 7.81 -9.35
N LYS A 117 15.72 8.02 -9.60
CA LYS A 117 16.28 8.03 -10.96
C LYS A 117 16.17 6.66 -11.64
N ALA A 118 16.41 5.57 -10.91
CA ALA A 118 16.30 4.21 -11.43
C ALA A 118 14.84 3.84 -11.77
N ILE A 119 13.89 4.25 -10.91
CA ILE A 119 12.45 4.06 -11.10
C ILE A 119 11.96 4.80 -12.36
N ARG A 120 12.44 6.03 -12.59
CA ARG A 120 12.08 6.84 -13.78
C ARG A 120 12.65 6.32 -15.09
N ARG A 121 13.77 5.59 -15.06
CA ARG A 121 14.28 4.95 -16.27
C ARG A 121 13.29 3.85 -16.66
N LYS A 122 12.59 4.07 -17.79
CA LYS A 122 11.84 3.01 -18.47
C LYS A 122 12.80 1.84 -18.77
N PRO A 123 12.35 0.57 -18.68
CA PRO A 123 13.03 -0.50 -19.40
C PRO A 123 13.04 -0.21 -20.91
#